data_AF-A0A0G1UQ67-F1
#
_entry.id   AF-A0A0G1UQ67-F1
#
_cell.length_a   1.000
_cell.length_b   1.000
_cell.length_c   1.000
_cell.angle_alpha   90.00
_cell.angle_beta   90.00
_cell.angle_gamma   90.00
#
_symmetry.space_group_name_H-M   'P 1'
#
loop_
_entity.id
_entity.type
_entity.pdbx_description
1 polymer ?
#
loop_
_entity_poly.entity_id
_entity_poly.type
_entity_poly.pdbx_seq_one_letter_code
_entity_poly.pdbx_strand_id
1 'polypeptide(L)'
;MLAGELDIEFIRAGTAEEKGAEISKLDSETCAAIGNGLIDVAKLAIVTLQAEGIHTKALLAADVVVPSINDALDLLIDENSLIATLRS
;
A
#
# COMPACT_ATOMS: atom_id res chain seq x y z
N MET A 1 -11.29 -0.98 -19.28
CA MET A 1 -10.72 -1.79 -18.17
C MET A 1 -10.11 -0.76 -17.25
N LEU A 2 -10.55 -0.69 -15.99
CA LEU A 2 -10.39 0.48 -15.12
C LEU A 2 -8.99 1.14 -15.15
N ALA A 3 -7.93 0.34 -15.16
CA ALA A 3 -6.55 0.84 -15.24
C ALA A 3 -6.25 1.69 -16.48
N GLY A 4 -6.74 1.27 -17.66
CA GLY A 4 -6.56 2.03 -18.90
C GLY A 4 -7.39 3.31 -18.95
N GLU A 5 -8.46 3.41 -18.16
CA GLU A 5 -9.25 4.65 -18.04
C GLU A 5 -8.58 5.67 -17.12
N LEU A 6 -7.73 5.19 -16.20
CA LEU A 6 -7.01 6.01 -15.23
C LEU A 6 -5.55 6.30 -15.64
N ASP A 7 -5.11 5.83 -16.81
CA ASP A 7 -3.72 5.92 -17.28
C ASP A 7 -2.69 5.37 -16.27
N ILE A 8 -3.06 4.25 -15.63
CA ILE A 8 -2.21 3.55 -14.66
C ILE A 8 -1.77 2.19 -15.20
N GLU A 9 -0.54 1.80 -14.87
CA GLU A 9 -0.04 0.47 -15.15
C GLU A 9 -0.76 -0.57 -14.28
N PHE A 10 -1.19 -1.67 -14.91
CA PHE A 10 -1.77 -2.80 -14.20
C PHE A 10 -0.97 -4.06 -14.48
N ILE A 11 -0.48 -4.67 -13.40
CA ILE A 11 0.29 -5.92 -13.45
C ILE A 11 -0.48 -6.98 -12.66
N ARG A 12 -0.77 -8.10 -13.32
CA ARG A 12 -1.39 -9.25 -12.67
C ARG A 12 -0.30 -10.20 -12.16
N ALA A 13 -0.12 -10.23 -10.84
CA ALA A 13 0.71 -11.21 -10.14
C ALA A 13 -0.20 -12.10 -9.27
N GLY A 14 -0.23 -13.40 -9.56
CA GLY A 14 -1.07 -14.39 -8.88
C GLY A 14 -0.35 -15.18 -7.79
N THR A 15 0.98 -15.21 -7.78
CA THR A 15 1.78 -15.87 -6.74
C THR A 15 2.62 -14.88 -5.92
N ALA A 16 3.12 -15.35 -4.78
CA ALA A 16 4.02 -14.55 -3.94
C ALA A 16 5.33 -14.24 -4.68
N GLU A 17 5.86 -15.19 -5.45
CA GLU A 17 7.08 -15.02 -6.25
C GLU A 17 6.87 -14.00 -7.37
N GLU A 18 5.75 -14.07 -8.10
CA GLU A 18 5.41 -13.08 -9.13
C GLU A 18 5.29 -11.69 -8.53
N LYS A 19 4.60 -11.57 -7.38
CA LYS A 19 4.45 -10.28 -6.69
C LYS A 19 5.81 -9.73 -6.26
N GLY A 20 6.67 -10.58 -5.70
CA GLY A 20 8.03 -10.21 -5.29
C GLY A 20 8.90 -9.76 -6.46
N ALA A 21 8.80 -10.42 -7.62
CA ALA A 21 9.52 -10.03 -8.83
C ALA A 21 9.10 -8.64 -9.33
N GLU A 22 7.82 -8.31 -9.30
CA GLU A 22 7.33 -6.98 -9.70
C GLU A 22 7.70 -5.89 -8.69
N ILE A 23 7.55 -6.18 -7.40
CA ILE A 23 7.98 -5.30 -6.32
C ILE A 23 9.48 -4.97 -6.45
N SER A 24 10.31 -5.96 -6.80
CA SER A 24 11.77 -5.76 -6.91
C SER A 24 12.19 -4.78 -8.01
N LYS A 25 11.29 -4.45 -8.94
CA LYS A 25 11.52 -3.44 -9.99
C LYS A 25 11.26 -2.01 -9.50
N LEU A 26 10.55 -1.85 -8.38
CA LEU A 26 10.26 -0.56 -7.79
C LEU A 26 11.44 -0.09 -6.95
N ASP A 27 11.65 1.22 -6.89
CA ASP A 27 12.61 1.81 -5.97
C ASP A 27 12.01 1.84 -4.55
N SER A 28 12.58 1.02 -3.66
CA SER A 28 12.11 0.90 -2.29
C SER A 28 12.22 2.19 -1.48
N GLU A 29 13.07 3.14 -1.86
CA GLU A 29 13.23 4.41 -1.14
C GLU A 29 12.15 5.44 -1.50
N THR A 30 11.47 5.26 -2.64
CA THR A 30 10.44 6.18 -3.14
C THR A 30 9.06 5.53 -3.28
N CYS A 31 8.96 4.22 -3.05
CA CYS A 31 7.71 3.48 -3.12
C CYS A 31 6.88 3.65 -1.83
N ALA A 32 5.58 3.91 -2.01
CA ALA A 32 4.56 3.70 -0.99
C ALA A 32 3.65 2.53 -1.43
N ALA A 33 3.37 1.59 -0.53
CA ALA A 33 2.51 0.45 -0.79
C ALA A 33 1.22 0.53 0.02
N ILE A 34 0.09 0.19 -0.60
CA ILE A 34 -1.23 0.17 0.03
C ILE A 34 -1.89 -1.20 -0.18
N GLY A 35 -2.47 -1.77 0.88
CA GLY A 35 -3.32 -2.97 0.76
C GLY A 35 -3.56 -3.69 2.08
N ASN A 36 -4.24 -4.83 2.02
CA ASN A 36 -4.57 -5.66 3.19
C ASN A 36 -3.75 -6.98 3.27
N GLY A 37 -2.87 -7.20 2.30
CA GLY A 37 -1.90 -8.30 2.27
C GLY A 37 -0.49 -7.84 2.68
N LEU A 38 0.49 -8.74 2.61
CA LEU A 38 1.89 -8.40 2.91
C LEU A 38 2.45 -7.40 1.87
N ILE A 39 2.94 -6.26 2.37
CA ILE A 39 3.41 -5.09 1.60
C ILE A 39 4.66 -4.42 2.21
N ASP A 40 5.44 -5.17 2.99
CA ASP A 40 6.60 -4.76 3.81
C ASP A 40 7.89 -4.47 3.00
N VAL A 41 7.73 -3.94 1.79
CA VAL A 41 8.78 -3.80 0.77
C VAL A 41 9.00 -2.35 0.32
N ALA A 42 8.20 -1.43 0.86
CA ALA A 42 8.13 -0.03 0.48
C ALA A 42 8.66 0.86 1.60
N LYS A 43 9.03 2.10 1.27
CA LYS A 43 9.45 3.11 2.26
C LYS A 43 8.32 3.45 3.24
N LEU A 44 7.09 3.38 2.75
CA LEU A 44 5.87 3.65 3.47
C LEU A 44 4.85 2.53 3.16
N ALA A 45 4.47 1.77 4.18
CA ALA A 45 3.47 0.72 4.11
C ALA A 45 2.18 1.17 4.82
N ILE A 46 1.12 1.40 4.05
CA ILE A 46 -0.21 1.76 4.56
C ILE A 46 -1.13 0.55 4.39
N VAL A 47 -1.67 0.03 5.47
CA VAL A 47 -2.60 -1.09 5.38
C VAL A 47 -4.04 -0.69 5.58
N THR A 48 -4.94 -1.31 4.82
CA THR A 48 -6.38 -1.06 4.87
C THR A 48 -7.09 -2.18 5.60
N LEU A 49 -7.91 -1.86 6.60
CA LEU A 49 -8.66 -2.87 7.37
C LEU A 49 -9.69 -3.60 6.50
N GLN A 50 -10.50 -2.83 5.75
CA GLN A 50 -11.60 -3.31 4.91
C GLN A 50 -12.61 -4.23 5.64
N ALA A 51 -13.72 -4.57 5.00
CA ALA A 51 -14.75 -5.43 5.60
C ALA A 51 -14.33 -6.91 5.69
N GLU A 52 -13.43 -7.34 4.81
CA GLU A 52 -12.90 -8.72 4.75
C GLU A 52 -11.82 -9.00 5.80
N GLY A 53 -11.34 -7.95 6.48
CA GLY A 53 -10.24 -8.02 7.42
C GLY A 53 -8.87 -7.92 6.76
N ILE A 54 -7.84 -8.01 7.60
CA ILE A 54 -6.45 -7.80 7.23
C ILE A 54 -5.59 -8.97 7.71
N HIS A 55 -4.58 -9.34 6.91
CA HIS A 55 -3.60 -10.33 7.34
C HIS A 55 -2.79 -9.79 8.53
N THR A 56 -2.76 -10.53 9.65
CA THR A 56 -2.15 -10.05 10.91
C THR A 56 -0.68 -9.66 10.78
N LYS A 57 0.11 -10.38 9.96
CA LYS A 57 1.50 -9.99 9.68
C LYS A 57 1.62 -8.67 8.92
N ALA A 58 0.69 -8.37 8.02
CA ALA A 58 0.67 -7.10 7.31
C ALA A 58 0.34 -5.97 8.28
N LEU A 59 -0.67 -6.18 9.15
CA LEU A 59 -1.04 -5.23 10.20
C LEU A 59 0.14 -4.87 11.12
N LEU A 60 0.93 -5.87 11.52
CA LEU A 60 2.08 -5.67 12.42
C LEU A 60 3.31 -5.09 11.74
N ALA A 61 3.41 -5.19 10.42
CA ALA A 61 4.55 -4.68 9.64
C ALA A 61 4.27 -3.30 9.00
N ALA A 62 3.05 -2.78 9.12
CA ALA A 62 2.65 -1.51 8.51
C ALA A 62 3.13 -0.30 9.31
N ASP A 63 3.38 0.80 8.61
CA ASP A 63 3.63 2.11 9.24
C ASP A 63 2.32 2.79 9.67
N VAL A 64 1.26 2.63 8.86
CA VAL A 64 -0.05 3.25 9.10
C VAL A 64 -1.17 2.26 8.83
N VAL A 65 -2.22 2.29 9.65
CA VAL A 65 -3.44 1.50 9.47
C VAL A 65 -4.61 2.43 9.26
N VAL A 66 -5.36 2.24 8.17
CA VAL A 66 -6.56 3.04 7.84
C VAL A 66 -7.77 2.16 7.51
N PRO A 67 -9.01 2.68 7.55
CA PRO A 67 -10.20 1.89 7.29
C PRO A 67 -10.34 1.42 5.83
N SER A 68 -10.06 2.28 4.85
CA SER A 68 -10.31 2.04 3.43
C SER A 68 -9.21 2.57 2.49
N ILE A 69 -9.29 2.17 1.22
CA ILE A 69 -8.38 2.67 0.17
C ILE A 69 -8.49 4.18 -0.05
N ASN A 70 -9.68 4.76 0.13
CA ASN A 70 -9.86 6.21 -0.02
C ASN A 70 -9.13 6.96 1.10
N ASP A 71 -9.23 6.48 2.35
CA ASP A 71 -8.51 7.07 3.48
C ASP A 71 -6.99 7.03 3.27
N ALA A 72 -6.49 5.94 2.68
CA ALA A 72 -5.07 5.79 2.36
C ALA A 72 -4.61 6.80 1.29
N LEU A 73 -5.40 6.96 0.22
CA LEU A 73 -5.11 7.91 -0.85
C LEU A 73 -5.23 9.36 -0.38
N ASP A 74 -6.24 9.68 0.43
CA ASP A 74 -6.41 11.01 1.02
C ASP A 74 -5.22 11.39 1.91
N LEU A 75 -4.67 10.42 2.66
CA LEU A 75 -3.47 10.62 3.47
C LEU A 75 -2.24 10.96 2.61
N LEU A 76 -2.11 10.37 1.42
CA LEU A 76 -1.02 10.70 0.49
C LEU A 76 -1.21 12.07 -0.19
N ILE A 77 -2.44 12.56 -0.29
CA ILE A 77 -2.76 13.89 -0.84
C ILE A 77 -2.47 14.99 0.19
N ASP A 78 -2.76 14.74 1.48
CA ASP A 78 -2.50 15.68 2.58
C ASP A 78 -1.22 15.33 3.35
N GLU A 79 -0.10 15.90 2.88
CA GLU A 79 1.22 15.76 3.50
C GLU A 79 1.22 16.10 5.01
N ASN A 80 0.43 17.10 5.44
CA ASN A 80 0.40 17.48 6.86
C ASN A 80 -0.23 16.38 7.71
N SER A 81 -1.32 15.78 7.22
CA SER A 81 -1.97 14.64 7.88
C SER A 81 -1.08 13.41 7.91
N LEU A 82 -0.33 13.14 6.83
CA LEU A 82 0.64 12.04 6.79
C LEU A 82 1.75 12.23 7.83
N ILE A 83 2.40 13.41 7.84
CA ILE A 83 3.44 13.74 8.81
C ILE A 83 2.90 13.66 10.24
N ALA A 84 1.68 14.17 10.46
CA ALA A 84 1.05 14.16 11.77
C ALA A 84 0.70 12.75 12.27
N THR A 85 0.46 11.82 11.35
CA THR A 85 0.21 10.40 11.63
C THR A 85 1.50 9.64 11.92
N LEU A 86 2.58 9.94 11.18
CA LEU A 86 3.86 9.25 11.28
C LEU A 86 4.74 9.73 12.45
N ARG A 87 4.53 10.95 12.95
CA ARG A 87 5.28 11.45 14.13
C ARG A 87 4.92 10.65 15.39
N SER A 88 5.93 10.33 16.18
CA SER A 88 5.80 9.72 17.51
C SER A 88 5.63 10.77 18.61
#